data_AF-A0A4V2U881-F1
#
_entry.id   AF-A0A4V2U881-F1
#
_cell.length_a   1.000
_cell.length_b   1.000
_cell.length_c   1.000
_cell.angle_alpha   90.00
_cell.angle_beta   90.00
_cell.angle_gamma   90.00
#
_symmetry.space_group_name_H-M   'P 1'
#
loop_
_entity.id
_entity.type
_entity.pdbx_description
1 polymer ?
#
loop_
_entity_poly.entity_id
_entity_poly.type
_entity_poly.pdbx_seq_one_letter_code
_entity_poly.pdbx_strand_id
1 'polypeptide(L)'
;MLGSRFKIVTTPSPGIRNDCSVISYLAAEALLANDITSGEDQFYERLCHASKGGFGIMVEMTQEACFRAIRAGRSELASRHFANEYESNSSNPDLNIFRSPDWREITSTYDNHK
;
A
#
# COMPACT_ATOMS: atom_id res chain seq x y z
N MET A 1 -10.44 -5.05 27.05
CA MET A 1 -9.52 -5.40 25.95
C MET A 1 -9.60 -4.28 24.93
N LEU A 2 -8.58 -3.43 24.82
CA LEU A 2 -8.60 -2.24 23.98
C LEU A 2 -8.56 -2.64 22.49
N GLY A 3 -9.62 -2.33 21.76
CA GLY A 3 -9.64 -2.37 20.30
C GLY A 3 -9.07 -1.06 19.77
N SER A 4 -7.82 -1.08 19.32
CA SER A 4 -7.26 0.02 18.52
C SER A 4 -7.93 -0.01 17.15
N ARG A 5 -8.91 0.88 16.97
CA ARG A 5 -9.57 1.12 15.68
C ARG A 5 -8.62 1.94 14.81
N PHE A 6 -8.11 1.34 13.73
CA PHE A 6 -7.50 2.09 12.63
C PHE A 6 -8.48 3.18 12.18
N LYS A 7 -8.11 4.46 12.33
CA LYS A 7 -8.85 5.60 11.77
C LYS A 7 -8.18 6.01 10.47
N ILE A 8 -8.83 5.75 9.35
CA ILE A 8 -8.42 6.31 8.05
C ILE A 8 -8.97 7.74 8.01
N VAL A 9 -8.10 8.73 8.11
CA VAL A 9 -8.46 10.16 8.00
C VAL A 9 -7.82 10.71 6.74
N THR A 10 -8.64 11.12 5.77
CA THR A 10 -8.17 11.81 4.56
C THR A 10 -8.26 13.32 4.79
N THR A 11 -7.21 13.96 5.30
CA THR A 11 -7.10 15.42 5.26
C THR A 11 -6.12 15.85 4.17
N PRO A 12 -6.49 16.80 3.29
CA PRO A 12 -5.55 17.42 2.37
C PRO A 12 -4.66 18.37 3.17
N SER A 13 -3.39 17.99 3.39
CA SER A 13 -2.40 18.89 3.99
C SER A 13 -1.71 19.69 2.87
N PRO A 14 -1.75 21.02 2.87
CA PRO A 14 -1.05 21.82 1.87
C PRO A 14 0.46 21.78 2.15
N GLY A 15 1.25 21.25 1.21
CA GLY A 15 2.71 21.44 1.18
C GLY A 15 3.59 20.20 1.29
N ILE A 16 3.04 19.00 1.41
CA ILE A 16 3.83 17.76 1.39
C ILE A 16 3.85 17.21 -0.04
N ARG A 17 5.02 17.20 -0.67
CA ARG A 17 5.26 16.62 -2.00
C ARG A 17 4.81 15.17 -2.00
N ASN A 18 3.83 14.80 -2.82
CA ASN A 18 3.49 13.45 -3.34
C ASN A 18 3.55 12.22 -2.40
N ASP A 19 3.73 12.38 -1.11
CA ASP A 19 3.74 11.30 -0.13
C ASP A 19 2.28 11.04 0.25
N CYS A 20 1.82 9.81 0.05
CA CYS A 20 0.48 9.37 0.43
C CYS A 20 0.20 9.72 1.90
N SER A 21 -0.60 10.76 2.13
CA SER A 21 -0.95 11.24 3.48
C SER A 21 -1.48 10.13 4.39
N VAL A 22 -2.14 9.12 3.81
CA VAL A 22 -2.59 7.91 4.51
C VAL A 22 -1.43 7.07 5.04
N ILE A 23 -0.38 6.82 4.24
CA ILE A 23 0.77 6.03 4.70
C ILE A 23 1.57 6.82 5.72
N SER A 24 1.76 8.13 5.51
CA SER A 24 2.43 9.00 6.49
C SER A 24 1.67 9.02 7.83
N TYR A 25 0.33 8.93 7.82
CA TYR A 25 -0.47 8.82 9.03
C TYR A 25 -0.34 7.44 9.71
N LEU A 26 -0.37 6.35 8.93
CA LEU A 26 -0.13 4.99 9.45
C LEU A 26 1.28 4.83 10.04
N ALA A 27 2.27 5.51 9.44
CA ALA A 27 3.63 5.59 9.94
C ALA A 27 3.71 6.32 11.29
N ALA A 28 3.00 7.44 11.44
CA ALA A 28 2.97 8.22 12.67
C ALA A 28 2.39 7.45 13.86
N GLU A 29 1.49 6.48 13.60
CA GLU A 29 0.90 5.59 14.61
C GLU A 29 1.69 4.27 14.80
N ALA A 30 2.87 4.13 14.17
CA ALA A 30 3.72 2.93 14.20
C ALA A 30 3.00 1.63 13.76
N LEU A 31 2.02 1.73 12.86
CA LEU A 31 1.25 0.59 12.34
C LEU A 31 1.87 -0.02 11.09
N LEU A 32 3.08 0.40 10.71
CA LEU A 32 3.81 -0.11 9.55
C LEU A 32 4.86 -1.12 10.00
N ALA A 33 4.89 -2.26 9.32
CA ALA A 33 5.95 -3.24 9.49
C ALA A 33 7.27 -2.71 8.90
N ASN A 34 8.38 -3.28 9.36
CA ASN A 34 9.73 -2.82 9.02
C ASN A 34 10.05 -2.85 7.51
N ASP A 35 9.43 -3.76 6.75
CA ASP A 35 9.58 -3.86 5.30
C ASP A 35 9.00 -2.65 4.54
N ILE A 36 8.12 -1.88 5.17
CA ILE A 36 7.63 -0.60 4.62
C ILE A 36 8.51 0.58 5.08
N THR A 37 8.98 0.58 6.32
CA THR A 37 9.66 1.74 6.92
C THR A 37 11.16 1.79 6.70
N SER A 38 11.81 0.64 6.44
CA SER A 38 13.27 0.56 6.28
C SER A 38 13.79 1.26 5.03
N GLY A 39 12.95 1.41 3.99
CA GLY A 39 13.35 1.97 2.69
C GLY A 39 14.21 1.04 1.83
N GLU A 40 14.76 -0.04 2.40
CA GLU A 40 15.61 -1.02 1.69
C GLU A 40 14.86 -1.73 0.56
N ASP A 41 13.55 -1.99 0.77
CA ASP A 41 12.73 -2.75 -0.17
C ASP A 41 12.11 -1.92 -1.31
N GLN A 42 12.44 -0.62 -1.38
CA GLN A 42 11.92 0.32 -2.41
C GLN A 42 10.37 0.36 -2.45
N PHE A 43 9.73 0.13 -1.31
CA PHE A 43 8.29 -0.05 -1.20
C PHE A 43 7.48 1.11 -1.81
N TYR A 44 7.85 2.36 -1.52
CA TYR A 44 7.16 3.54 -2.04
C TYR A 44 7.26 3.66 -3.57
N GLU A 45 8.42 3.29 -4.14
CA GLU A 45 8.59 3.27 -5.60
C GLU A 45 7.72 2.19 -6.25
N ARG A 46 7.65 1.01 -5.62
CA ARG A 46 6.76 -0.09 -6.05
C ARG A 46 5.29 0.30 -5.99
N LEU A 47 4.87 1.00 -4.94
CA LEU A 47 3.49 1.50 -4.82
C LEU A 47 3.17 2.55 -5.89
N CYS A 48 4.09 3.48 -6.14
CA CYS A 48 3.96 4.48 -7.21
C CYS A 48 3.85 3.79 -8.58
N HIS A 49 4.69 2.79 -8.83
CA HIS A 49 4.69 2.03 -10.08
C HIS A 49 3.41 1.20 -10.28
N ALA A 50 2.99 0.47 -9.24
CA ALA A 50 1.76 -0.31 -9.24
C ALA A 50 0.51 0.55 -9.50
N SER A 51 0.48 1.76 -8.94
CA SER A 51 -0.62 2.71 -9.12
C SER A 51 -0.52 3.56 -10.40
N LYS A 52 0.51 3.34 -11.24
CA LYS A 52 0.81 4.17 -12.43
C LYS A 52 0.95 5.66 -12.08
N GLY A 53 1.42 5.98 -10.87
CA GLY A 53 1.52 7.33 -10.32
C GLY A 53 0.18 7.97 -9.90
N GLY A 54 -0.93 7.24 -9.99
CA GLY A 54 -2.26 7.74 -9.64
C GLY A 54 -2.45 7.87 -8.13
N PHE A 55 -2.51 9.09 -7.60
CA PHE A 55 -2.68 9.33 -6.16
C PHE A 55 -3.94 8.67 -5.57
N GLY A 56 -5.08 8.81 -6.24
CA GLY A 56 -6.32 8.15 -5.81
C GLY A 56 -6.18 6.63 -5.71
N ILE A 57 -5.53 6.02 -6.71
CA ILE A 57 -5.26 4.58 -6.76
C ILE A 57 -4.33 4.15 -5.61
N MET A 58 -3.28 4.93 -5.32
CA MET A 58 -2.40 4.63 -4.17
C MET A 58 -3.16 4.66 -2.84
N VAL A 59 -4.07 5.63 -2.67
CA VAL A 59 -4.92 5.72 -1.48
C VAL A 59 -5.83 4.50 -1.37
N GLU A 60 -6.51 4.12 -2.45
CA GLU A 60 -7.38 2.93 -2.49
C GLU A 60 -6.61 1.65 -2.18
N MET A 61 -5.46 1.42 -2.85
CA MET A 61 -4.57 0.28 -2.57
C MET A 61 -4.18 0.19 -1.10
N THR A 62 -3.86 1.35 -0.50
CA THR A 62 -3.48 1.42 0.92
C THR A 62 -4.64 1.09 1.83
N GLN A 63 -5.84 1.58 1.52
CA GLN A 63 -7.05 1.29 2.30
C GLN A 63 -7.39 -0.21 2.23
N GLU A 64 -7.35 -0.81 1.05
CA GLU A 64 -7.62 -2.24 0.88
C GLU A 64 -6.55 -3.11 1.54
N ALA A 65 -5.27 -2.74 1.44
CA ALA A 65 -4.19 -3.42 2.17
C ALA A 65 -4.40 -3.36 3.70
N CYS A 66 -4.86 -2.22 4.23
CA CYS A 66 -5.26 -2.09 5.64
C CYS A 66 -6.41 -3.02 6.00
N PHE A 67 -7.48 -3.05 5.20
CA PHE A 67 -8.60 -3.96 5.46
C PHE A 67 -8.19 -5.43 5.40
N ARG A 68 -7.28 -5.80 4.50
CA ARG A 68 -6.69 -7.15 4.46
C ARG A 68 -5.89 -7.47 5.71
N ALA A 69 -5.05 -6.55 6.19
CA ALA A 69 -4.29 -6.72 7.43
C ALA A 69 -5.22 -6.94 8.63
N ILE A 70 -6.26 -6.11 8.76
CA ILE A 70 -7.26 -6.20 9.83
C ILE A 70 -8.04 -7.52 9.76
N ARG A 71 -8.53 -7.90 8.57
CA ARG A 71 -9.24 -9.18 8.36
C ARG A 71 -8.37 -10.39 8.69
N ALA A 72 -7.06 -10.29 8.47
CA ALA A 72 -6.07 -11.31 8.81
C ALA A 72 -5.61 -11.24 10.29
N GLY A 73 -6.21 -10.39 11.13
CA GLY A 73 -5.88 -10.26 12.54
C GLY A 73 -4.48 -9.69 12.81
N ARG A 74 -3.92 -8.91 11.86
CA ARG A 74 -2.60 -8.31 11.99
C ARG A 74 -2.68 -6.96 12.68
N SER A 75 -1.70 -6.67 13.55
CA SER A 75 -1.52 -5.38 14.20
C SER A 75 -0.74 -4.38 13.34
N GLU A 76 -0.07 -4.86 12.30
CA GLU A 76 0.81 -4.07 11.44
C GLU A 76 0.48 -4.29 9.96
N LEU A 77 0.65 -3.24 9.17
CA LEU A 77 0.58 -3.23 7.72
C LEU A 77 1.97 -3.51 7.15
N ALA A 78 2.12 -4.62 6.42
CA ALA A 78 3.33 -5.02 5.72
C ALA A 78 3.14 -5.04 4.19
N SER A 79 4.24 -5.06 3.44
CA SER A 79 4.25 -5.08 1.96
C SER A 79 3.44 -6.24 1.38
N ARG A 80 3.41 -7.40 2.06
CA ARG A 80 2.60 -8.56 1.66
C ARG A 80 1.10 -8.25 1.54
N HIS A 81 0.56 -7.31 2.31
CA HIS A 81 -0.86 -6.96 2.22
C HIS A 81 -1.15 -6.20 0.92
N PHE A 82 -0.20 -5.36 0.46
CA PHE A 82 -0.24 -4.72 -0.85
C PHE A 82 -0.03 -5.74 -1.97
N ALA A 83 0.88 -6.70 -1.79
CA ALA A 83 1.07 -7.78 -2.75
C ALA A 83 -0.23 -8.57 -2.97
N ASN A 84 -0.91 -8.93 -1.88
CA ASN A 84 -2.17 -9.69 -1.95
C ASN A 84 -3.31 -8.86 -2.57
N GLU A 85 -3.33 -7.55 -2.29
CA GLU A 85 -4.26 -6.62 -2.91
C GLU A 85 -4.04 -6.51 -4.42
N TYR A 86 -2.79 -6.29 -4.83
CA TYR A 86 -2.39 -6.25 -6.23
C TYR A 86 -2.76 -7.56 -6.95
N GLU A 87 -2.49 -8.71 -6.33
CA GLU A 87 -2.80 -10.04 -6.89
C GLU A 87 -4.30 -10.22 -7.18
N SER A 88 -5.17 -9.66 -6.33
CA SER A 88 -6.63 -9.80 -6.47
C SER A 88 -7.20 -8.92 -7.58
N ASN A 89 -6.60 -7.75 -7.81
CA ASN A 89 -7.10 -6.71 -8.71
C ASN A 89 -6.24 -6.53 -9.97
N SER A 90 -5.24 -7.39 -10.17
CA SER A 90 -4.45 -7.46 -11.40
C SER A 90 -5.08 -8.43 -12.41
N SER A 91 -4.90 -8.16 -13.70
CA SER A 91 -5.19 -9.13 -14.77
C SER A 91 -4.06 -10.14 -15.01
N ASN A 92 -2.88 -9.93 -14.43
CA ASN A 92 -1.76 -10.86 -14.46
C ASN A 92 -1.09 -10.95 -13.07
N PRO A 93 -1.62 -11.79 -12.18
CA PRO A 93 -1.15 -11.92 -10.80
C PRO A 93 0.30 -12.39 -10.65
N ASP A 94 0.83 -13.14 -11.62
CA ASP A 94 2.20 -13.64 -11.63
C ASP A 94 3.23 -12.51 -11.76
N LEU A 95 2.83 -11.38 -12.34
CA LEU A 95 3.63 -10.16 -12.46
C LEU A 95 3.35 -9.19 -11.31
N ASN A 96 3.51 -9.67 -10.07
CA ASN A 96 3.26 -8.88 -8.87
C ASN A 96 4.41 -7.92 -8.58
N ILE A 97 4.16 -6.61 -8.74
CA ILE A 97 5.14 -5.53 -8.53
C ILE A 97 5.69 -5.50 -7.09
N PHE A 98 4.97 -6.01 -6.09
CA PHE A 98 5.45 -6.04 -4.70
C PHE A 98 6.28 -7.28 -4.36
N ARG A 99 6.26 -8.32 -5.22
CA ARG A 99 7.05 -9.56 -5.00
C ARG A 99 8.22 -9.70 -5.97
N SER A 100 8.12 -9.12 -7.18
CA SER A 100 9.12 -9.32 -8.23
C SER A 100 10.42 -8.53 -7.95
N PRO A 101 11.61 -9.14 -8.16
CA PRO A 101 12.88 -8.40 -8.14
C PRO A 101 12.97 -7.40 -9.31
N ASP A 102 12.47 -7.76 -10.49
CA ASP A 102 12.54 -6.96 -11.72
C ASP A 102 11.30 -6.08 -11.92
N TRP A 103 10.74 -5.58 -10.82
CA TRP A 103 9.44 -4.91 -10.81
C TRP A 103 9.37 -3.66 -11.71
N ARG A 104 10.50 -3.01 -11.98
CA ARG A 104 10.58 -1.82 -12.85
C ARG A 104 10.21 -2.13 -14.30
N GLU A 105 10.46 -3.35 -14.76
CA GLU A 105 10.18 -3.81 -16.13
C GLU A 105 8.72 -4.29 -16.28
N ILE A 106 8.01 -4.47 -15.17
CA ILE A 106 6.63 -4.94 -15.19
C ILE A 106 5.71 -3.77 -15.52
N THR A 107 4.92 -3.90 -16.58
CA THR A 107 3.80 -2.97 -16.81
C THR A 107 2.67 -3.27 -15.82
N SER A 108 2.30 -2.29 -15.00
CA SER A 108 1.22 -2.48 -14.01
C SER A 108 -0.11 -2.81 -14.69
N THR A 109 -0.71 -3.89 -14.23
CA THR A 109 -2.02 -4.39 -14.65
C THR A 109 -3.09 -4.26 -13.56
N TYR A 110 -2.77 -3.49 -12.50
CA TYR A 110 -3.73 -3.18 -11.45
C TYR A 110 -4.91 -2.39 -12.02
N ASP A 111 -6.12 -2.88 -11.74
CA ASP A 111 -7.39 -2.25 -12.10
C ASP A 111 -8.42 -2.52 -11.00
N ASN A 112 -8.78 -1.46 -10.27
CA ASN A 112 -9.75 -1.51 -9.16
C ASN A 112 -11.21 -1.36 -9.61
N HIS A 113 -11.48 -1.17 -10.89
CA HIS A 113 -12.83 -0.92 -11.40
C HIS A 113 -13.60 -2.19 -11.80
N LYS A 114 -13.29 -3.33 -11.18
CA LYS A 114 -14.05 -4.58 -11.38
C LYS A 114 -15.41 -4.55 -10.69
#